data_AF-A0AAD7RX59-F1
#
_entry.id   AF-A0AAD7RX59-F1
#
_cell.length_a   1.000
_cell.length_b   1.000
_cell.length_c   1.000
_cell.angle_alpha   90.00
_cell.angle_beta   90.00
_cell.angle_gamma   90.00
#
_symmetry.space_group_name_H-M   'P 1'
#
loop_
_entity.id
_entity.type
_entity.pdbx_description
1 polymer ?
#
loop_
_entity_poly.entity_id
_entity_poly.type
_entity_poly.pdbx_seq_one_letter_code
_entity_poly.pdbx_strand_id
1 'polypeptide(L)'
;MSFKEPEGQVARWIEELQAYNFTVVHRAGACHTNADVLSRLPCTADGCHYCERKEARERDLCVEGEGCATVRQVGMPVCCELQMVDVAEWRQQQKQDTDLRPVLQWVEAQQRPPREEVAVLSMAVKGLWSKFGALRLCAWKEPATGEEK
;
A
#
# COMPACT_ATOMS: atom_id res chain seq x y z
N MET A 1 24.47 -15.44 -14.55
CA MET A 1 25.36 -14.48 -15.23
C MET A 1 26.53 -14.19 -14.30
N SER A 2 27.76 -14.27 -14.80
CA SER A 2 28.97 -14.09 -13.99
C SER A 2 29.43 -12.64 -14.12
N PHE A 3 29.22 -11.84 -13.08
CA PHE A 3 29.61 -10.42 -13.00
C PHE A 3 31.09 -10.29 -12.63
N LYS A 4 31.99 -10.82 -13.48
CA LYS A 4 33.43 -10.88 -13.19
C LYS A 4 34.13 -9.54 -13.36
N GLU A 5 33.70 -8.75 -14.33
CA GLU A 5 34.27 -7.43 -14.63
C GLU A 5 33.14 -6.40 -14.62
N PRO A 6 33.17 -5.40 -13.73
CA PRO A 6 32.17 -4.36 -13.72
C PRO A 6 32.38 -3.44 -14.94
N GLU A 7 31.33 -3.20 -15.71
CA GLU A 7 31.34 -2.28 -16.85
C GLU A 7 30.25 -1.21 -16.70
N GLY A 8 30.37 -0.12 -17.47
CA GLY A 8 29.35 0.91 -17.59
C GLY A 8 29.04 1.61 -16.26
N GLN A 9 27.77 1.55 -15.85
CA GLN A 9 27.32 2.24 -14.63
C GLN A 9 27.95 1.65 -13.37
N VAL A 10 28.13 0.33 -13.32
CA VAL A 10 28.66 -0.34 -12.11
C VAL A 10 30.13 0.04 -11.89
N ALA A 11 30.95 0.07 -12.94
CA ALA A 11 32.35 0.50 -12.85
C ALA A 11 32.46 1.94 -12.32
N ARG A 12 31.68 2.86 -12.88
CA ARG A 12 31.67 4.27 -12.48
C ARG A 12 31.29 4.47 -11.02
N TRP A 13 30.26 3.77 -10.55
CA TRP A 13 29.85 3.85 -9.15
C TRP A 13 30.87 3.20 -8.21
N ILE A 14 31.57 2.13 -8.63
CA ILE A 14 32.66 1.55 -7.84
C ILE A 14 33.79 2.56 -7.67
N GLU A 15 34.23 3.23 -8.75
CA GLU A 15 35.27 4.28 -8.68
C GLU A 15 34.87 5.41 -7.72
N GLU A 16 33.62 5.89 -7.79
CA GLU A 16 33.12 6.94 -6.91
C GLU A 16 33.06 6.48 -5.44
N LEU A 17 32.55 5.27 -5.20
CA LEU A 17 32.36 4.73 -3.85
C LEU A 17 33.66 4.29 -3.18
N GLN A 18 34.72 4.01 -3.95
CA GLN A 18 36.05 3.62 -3.43
C GLN A 18 36.67 4.70 -2.52
N ALA A 19 36.23 5.96 -2.62
CA ALA A 19 36.66 7.03 -1.73
C ALA A 19 36.14 6.88 -0.29
N TYR A 20 35.12 6.04 -0.07
CA TYR A 20 34.45 5.89 1.21
C TYR A 20 34.76 4.54 1.85
N ASN A 21 34.82 4.51 3.19
CA ASN A 21 34.85 3.26 3.94
C ASN A 21 33.42 2.84 4.31
N PHE A 22 32.89 1.81 3.65
CA PHE A 22 31.52 1.33 3.86
C PHE A 22 31.43 -0.19 3.84
N THR A 23 30.37 -0.70 4.45
CA THR A 23 30.03 -2.13 4.44
C THR A 23 28.72 -2.35 3.71
N VAL A 24 28.70 -3.27 2.75
CA VAL A 24 27.48 -3.65 2.04
C VAL A 24 26.69 -4.64 2.90
N VAL A 25 25.45 -4.28 3.25
CA VAL A 25 24.54 -5.13 4.02
C VAL A 25 23.24 -5.29 3.26
N HIS A 26 22.83 -6.54 3.01
CA HIS A 26 21.51 -6.84 2.48
C HIS A 26 20.45 -6.66 3.56
N ARG A 27 19.38 -5.93 3.26
CA ARG A 27 18.23 -5.72 4.15
C ARG A 27 16.94 -6.13 3.46
N ALA A 28 16.03 -6.74 4.22
CA ALA A 28 14.70 -7.07 3.72
C ALA A 28 13.92 -5.81 3.32
N GLY A 29 13.05 -5.90 2.32
CA GLY A 29 12.27 -4.76 1.81
C GLY A 29 11.47 -4.02 2.89
N ALA A 30 10.94 -4.74 3.88
CA ALA A 30 10.21 -4.14 5.01
C ALA A 30 11.06 -3.18 5.87
N CYS A 31 12.39 -3.32 5.85
CA CYS A 31 13.31 -2.43 6.58
C CYS A 31 13.73 -1.19 5.76
N HIS A 32 13.21 -1.03 4.54
CA HIS A 32 13.54 0.07 3.65
C HIS A 32 12.49 1.18 3.61
N THR A 33 11.47 1.15 4.47
CA THR A 33 10.34 2.10 4.44
C THR A 33 10.80 3.56 4.35
N ASN A 34 11.80 3.98 5.13
CA ASN A 34 12.30 5.35 5.10
C ASN A 34 12.94 5.71 3.74
N ALA A 35 13.79 4.84 3.21
CA ALA A 35 14.45 5.07 1.92
C ALA A 35 13.44 5.02 0.77
N ASP A 36 12.48 4.09 0.81
CA ASP A 36 11.41 3.94 -0.18
C ASP A 36 10.53 5.19 -0.22
N VAL A 37 10.07 5.70 0.94
CA VAL A 37 9.29 6.94 1.03
C VAL A 37 10.05 8.13 0.49
N LEU A 38 11.33 8.30 0.86
CA LEU A 38 12.14 9.41 0.35
C LEU A 38 12.40 9.31 -1.16
N SER A 39 12.64 8.11 -1.68
CA SER A 39 12.85 7.89 -3.12
C SER A 39 11.60 8.14 -3.97
N ARG A 40 10.42 8.02 -3.34
CA ARG A 40 9.11 8.28 -3.95
C ARG A 40 8.62 9.69 -3.71
N LEU A 41 9.35 10.51 -2.94
CA LEU A 41 8.94 11.88 -2.68
C LEU A 41 8.87 12.63 -4.03
N PRO A 42 7.71 13.20 -4.38
CA PRO A 42 7.53 13.74 -5.71
C PRO A 42 8.39 14.99 -5.92
N CYS A 43 9.39 14.88 -6.79
CA CYS A 43 10.12 16.05 -7.32
C CYS A 43 9.31 16.79 -8.40
N THR A 44 7.99 16.59 -8.43
CA THR A 44 7.05 17.33 -9.28
C THR A 44 7.07 18.83 -8.94
N ALA A 45 7.30 19.17 -7.67
CA ALA A 45 7.50 20.55 -7.21
C ALA A 45 8.72 21.23 -7.88
N ASP A 46 9.70 20.44 -8.30
CA ASP A 46 10.92 20.90 -8.99
C ASP A 46 10.78 20.83 -10.53
N GLY A 47 9.58 20.59 -11.06
CA GLY A 47 9.30 20.54 -12.50
C GLY A 47 9.67 19.22 -13.18
N CYS A 48 9.80 18.11 -12.44
CA CYS A 48 10.12 16.82 -13.03
C CYS A 48 8.93 16.22 -13.82
N HIS A 49 8.99 16.30 -15.16
CA HIS A 49 7.97 15.75 -16.06
C HIS A 49 7.75 14.23 -15.94
N TYR A 50 8.77 13.46 -15.55
CA TYR A 50 8.62 12.02 -15.35
C TYR A 50 7.73 11.72 -14.14
N CYS A 51 8.00 12.39 -13.01
CA CYS A 51 7.20 12.25 -11.80
C CYS A 51 5.79 12.80 -12.00
N GLU A 52 5.65 13.94 -12.69
CA GLU A 52 4.33 14.50 -13.07
C GLU A 52 3.46 13.51 -13.85
N ARG A 53 4.03 12.89 -14.89
CA ARG A 53 3.33 11.89 -15.71
C ARG A 53 2.99 10.63 -14.92
N LYS A 54 3.91 10.19 -14.06
CA LYS A 54 3.71 9.02 -13.21
C LYS A 54 2.60 9.26 -12.19
N GLU A 55 2.59 10.41 -11.53
CA GLU A 55 1.55 10.83 -10.60
C GLU A 55 0.19 11.04 -11.28
N ALA A 56 0.15 11.59 -12.49
CA ALA A 56 -1.08 11.69 -13.27
C ALA A 56 -1.66 10.29 -13.53
N ARG A 57 -0.83 9.35 -13.96
CA ARG A 57 -1.24 7.95 -14.17
C ARG A 57 -1.70 7.27 -12.89
N GLU A 58 -1.02 7.50 -11.77
CA GLU A 58 -1.42 6.96 -10.47
C GLU A 58 -2.75 7.57 -9.98
N ARG A 59 -2.99 8.87 -10.23
CA ARG A 59 -4.28 9.52 -9.96
C ARG A 59 -5.41 8.94 -10.79
N ASP A 60 -5.19 8.71 -12.09
CA ASP A 60 -6.22 8.15 -12.97
C ASP A 60 -6.66 6.75 -12.52
N LEU A 61 -5.74 5.95 -11.96
CA LEU A 61 -6.05 4.64 -11.38
C LEU A 61 -6.92 4.71 -10.12
N CYS A 62 -6.97 5.87 -9.45
CA CYS A 62 -7.77 6.09 -8.24
C CYS A 62 -9.20 6.61 -8.53
N VAL A 63 -9.53 6.94 -9.79
CA VAL A 63 -10.79 7.65 -10.13
C VAL A 63 -11.93 6.73 -10.59
N GLU A 64 -11.68 5.46 -10.92
CA GLU A 64 -12.77 4.54 -11.31
C GLU A 64 -13.40 3.83 -10.11
N GLY A 65 -14.11 4.60 -9.30
CA GLY A 65 -14.99 4.11 -8.26
C GLY A 65 -15.91 5.23 -7.78
N GLU A 66 -17.12 5.29 -8.34
CA GLU A 66 -18.22 6.10 -7.80
C GLU A 66 -18.52 5.63 -6.37
N GLY A 67 -17.87 6.26 -5.39
CA GLY A 67 -17.93 5.82 -4.01
C GLY A 67 -16.89 6.42 -3.07
N CYS A 68 -16.38 7.62 -3.32
CA CYS A 68 -15.74 8.41 -2.27
C CYS A 68 -16.03 9.89 -2.53
N ALA A 69 -17.20 10.36 -2.09
CA ALA A 69 -17.64 11.75 -2.21
C ALA A 69 -16.89 12.72 -1.26
N THR A 70 -15.59 12.52 -1.04
CA THR A 70 -14.75 13.41 -0.23
C THR A 70 -13.46 13.87 -0.92
N VAL A 71 -13.30 13.62 -2.22
CA VAL A 71 -12.14 14.16 -2.98
C VAL A 71 -12.61 15.10 -4.07
N ARG A 72 -13.32 16.17 -3.69
CA ARG A 72 -13.51 17.32 -4.60
C ARG A 72 -12.89 18.63 -4.12
N GLN A 73 -12.24 18.62 -2.96
CA GLN A 73 -11.36 19.67 -2.47
C GLN A 73 -10.65 19.13 -1.22
N VAL A 74 -9.55 18.40 -1.40
CA VAL A 74 -8.64 18.16 -0.27
C VAL A 74 -7.56 19.21 -0.40
N GLY A 75 -7.78 20.37 0.22
CA GLY A 75 -6.66 21.15 0.72
C GLY A 75 -5.75 20.21 1.52
N MET A 76 -4.44 20.47 1.48
CA MET A 76 -3.36 19.76 2.20
C MET A 76 -3.91 18.71 3.17
N PRO A 77 -3.71 17.39 2.94
CA PRO A 77 -4.42 16.34 3.67
C PRO A 77 -4.33 16.69 5.15
N VAL A 78 -5.46 17.14 5.71
CA VAL A 78 -5.54 17.37 7.15
C VAL A 78 -5.25 15.99 7.67
N CYS A 79 -4.08 15.81 8.29
CA CYS A 79 -3.82 14.63 9.06
C CYS A 79 -4.92 14.64 10.11
N CYS A 80 -6.00 13.90 9.84
CA CYS A 80 -7.07 13.73 10.79
C CYS A 80 -6.40 13.20 12.05
N GLU A 81 -6.72 13.81 13.19
CA GLU A 81 -6.29 13.29 14.48
C GLU A 81 -6.56 11.78 14.51
N LEU A 82 -5.52 10.99 14.79
CA LEU A 82 -5.66 9.54 14.87
C LEU A 82 -6.62 9.22 16.01
N GLN A 83 -7.86 8.93 15.66
CA GLN A 83 -8.87 8.55 16.64
C GLN A 83 -8.54 7.16 17.16
N MET A 84 -8.30 7.08 18.46
CA MET A 84 -8.21 5.81 19.18
C MET A 84 -9.62 5.22 19.26
N VAL A 85 -9.93 4.33 18.33
CA VAL A 85 -11.20 3.60 18.28
C VAL A 85 -10.99 2.21 18.88
N ASP A 86 -11.89 1.79 19.77
CA ASP A 86 -11.85 0.45 20.35
C ASP A 86 -12.07 -0.63 19.29
N VAL A 87 -11.55 -1.84 19.54
CA VAL A 87 -11.69 -3.00 18.63
C VAL A 87 -13.16 -3.34 18.38
N ALA A 88 -14.03 -3.21 19.39
CA ALA A 88 -15.46 -3.46 19.21
C ALA A 88 -16.11 -2.44 18.27
N GLU A 89 -15.70 -1.18 18.37
CA GLU A 89 -16.18 -0.11 17.50
C GLU A 89 -15.64 -0.26 16.08
N TRP A 90 -14.37 -0.64 15.91
CA TRP A 90 -13.80 -1.02 14.61
C TRP A 90 -14.62 -2.13 13.93
N ARG A 91 -14.95 -3.18 14.69
CA ARG A 91 -15.76 -4.29 14.16
C ARG A 91 -17.15 -3.82 13.74
N GLN A 92 -17.76 -2.92 14.50
CA GLN A 92 -19.05 -2.33 14.17
C GLN A 92 -18.98 -1.47 12.90
N GLN A 93 -17.93 -0.65 12.75
CA GLN A 93 -17.74 0.18 11.55
C GLN A 93 -17.53 -0.69 10.30
N GLN A 94 -16.71 -1.74 10.37
CA GLN A 94 -16.54 -2.68 9.25
C GLN A 94 -17.85 -3.38 8.84
N LYS A 95 -18.76 -3.63 9.78
CA LYS A 95 -20.10 -4.18 9.48
C LYS A 95 -21.02 -3.18 8.77
N GLN A 96 -20.79 -1.89 8.96
CA GLN A 96 -21.57 -0.81 8.33
C GLN A 96 -20.96 -0.35 7.00
N ASP A 97 -19.67 -0.64 6.78
CA ASP A 97 -18.94 -0.31 5.56
C ASP A 97 -19.54 -1.01 4.33
N THR A 98 -19.74 -0.25 3.25
CA THR A 98 -20.40 -0.72 2.03
C THR A 98 -19.60 -1.80 1.30
N ASP A 99 -18.27 -1.75 1.37
CA ASP A 99 -17.37 -2.64 0.67
C ASP A 99 -16.92 -3.81 1.56
N LEU A 100 -16.62 -3.56 2.84
CA LEU A 100 -16.14 -4.60 3.74
C LEU A 100 -17.28 -5.50 4.24
N ARG A 101 -18.50 -4.99 4.42
CA ARG A 101 -19.64 -5.80 4.89
C ARG A 101 -19.88 -7.07 4.06
N PRO A 102 -20.00 -7.03 2.71
CA PRO A 102 -20.19 -8.26 1.93
C PRO A 102 -18.97 -9.19 2.03
N VAL A 103 -17.76 -8.65 2.05
CA VAL A 103 -16.53 -9.45 2.17
C VAL A 103 -16.47 -10.16 3.53
N LEU A 104 -16.85 -9.48 4.61
CA LEU A 104 -16.95 -10.09 5.94
C LEU A 104 -17.89 -11.29 5.94
N GLN A 105 -19.08 -11.16 5.34
CA GLN A 105 -20.05 -12.25 5.25
C GLN A 105 -19.48 -13.46 4.49
N TRP A 106 -18.78 -13.23 3.38
CA TRP A 106 -18.15 -14.29 2.59
C TRP A 106 -17.05 -15.03 3.37
N VAL A 107 -16.22 -14.28 4.10
CA VAL A 107 -15.13 -14.86 4.90
C VAL A 107 -15.68 -15.60 6.12
N GLU A 108 -16.72 -15.07 6.78
CA GLU A 108 -17.43 -15.75 7.88
C GLU A 108 -18.09 -17.06 7.40
N ALA A 109 -18.75 -17.04 6.25
CA ALA A 109 -19.39 -18.22 5.65
C ALA A 109 -18.40 -19.17 4.96
N GLN A 110 -17.12 -18.80 4.83
CA GLN A 110 -16.10 -19.47 4.02
C GLN A 110 -16.56 -19.78 2.58
N GLN A 111 -17.46 -18.96 2.04
CA GLN A 111 -18.05 -19.16 0.73
C GLN A 111 -17.62 -18.03 -0.20
N ARG A 112 -16.93 -18.40 -1.29
CA ARG A 112 -16.63 -17.46 -2.36
C ARG A 112 -17.87 -17.32 -3.24
N PRO A 113 -18.43 -16.11 -3.42
CA PRO A 113 -19.56 -15.89 -4.31
C PRO A 113 -19.12 -16.03 -5.78
N PRO A 114 -20.07 -16.34 -6.69
CA PRO A 114 -19.80 -16.42 -8.13
C PRO A 114 -19.45 -15.04 -8.72
N ARG A 115 -18.79 -15.04 -9.88
CA ARG A 115 -18.23 -13.81 -10.48
C ARG A 115 -19.33 -12.81 -10.87
N GLU A 116 -20.48 -13.32 -11.28
CA GLU A 116 -21.63 -12.56 -11.75
C GLU A 116 -22.19 -11.66 -10.65
N GLU A 117 -22.28 -12.18 -9.41
CA GLU A 117 -22.73 -11.43 -8.23
C GLU A 117 -21.74 -10.33 -7.83
N VAL A 118 -20.44 -10.57 -8.02
CA VAL A 118 -19.39 -9.59 -7.67
C VAL A 118 -19.17 -8.57 -8.78
N ALA A 119 -19.57 -8.87 -10.01
CA ALA A 119 -19.38 -7.99 -11.17
C ALA A 119 -20.11 -6.64 -11.02
N VAL A 120 -21.20 -6.60 -10.25
CA VAL A 120 -21.98 -5.38 -9.98
C VAL A 120 -21.50 -4.59 -8.77
N LEU A 121 -20.56 -5.14 -7.98
CA LEU A 121 -20.03 -4.50 -6.78
C LEU A 121 -18.87 -3.55 -7.10
N SER A 122 -18.41 -2.79 -6.10
CA SER A 122 -17.32 -1.82 -6.24
C SER A 122 -15.99 -2.47 -6.65
N MET A 123 -15.07 -1.65 -7.17
CA MET A 123 -13.71 -2.10 -7.51
C MET A 123 -12.96 -2.62 -6.28
N ALA A 124 -13.15 -2.00 -5.11
CA ALA A 124 -12.55 -2.44 -3.86
C ALA A 124 -13.00 -3.87 -3.50
N VAL A 125 -14.31 -4.14 -3.58
CA VAL A 125 -14.88 -5.47 -3.31
C VAL A 125 -14.36 -6.50 -4.32
N LYS A 126 -14.32 -6.16 -5.61
CA LYS A 126 -13.75 -7.03 -6.66
C LYS A 126 -12.27 -7.36 -6.39
N GLY A 127 -11.51 -6.36 -5.96
CA GLY A 127 -10.11 -6.52 -5.55
C GLY A 127 -9.96 -7.49 -4.38
N LEU A 128 -10.77 -7.34 -3.33
CA LEU A 128 -10.79 -8.25 -2.19
C LEU A 128 -11.23 -9.66 -2.58
N TRP A 129 -12.25 -9.80 -3.42
CA TRP A 129 -12.71 -11.08 -3.93
C TRP A 129 -11.65 -11.83 -4.73
N SER A 130 -10.83 -11.13 -5.53
CA SER A 130 -9.70 -11.75 -6.24
C SER A 130 -8.66 -12.36 -5.29
N LYS A 131 -8.54 -11.80 -4.08
CA LYS A 131 -7.63 -12.23 -3.02
C LYS A 131 -8.30 -13.08 -1.95
N PHE A 132 -9.52 -13.57 -2.19
CA PHE A 132 -10.35 -14.27 -1.18
C PHE A 132 -9.61 -15.38 -0.44
N GLY A 133 -8.77 -16.16 -1.14
CA GLY A 133 -7.98 -17.25 -0.53
C GLY A 133 -7.04 -16.81 0.59
N ALA A 134 -6.59 -15.55 0.58
CA ALA A 134 -5.73 -14.94 1.58
C ALA A 134 -6.51 -14.22 2.70
N LEU A 135 -7.81 -13.99 2.56
CA LEU A 135 -8.61 -13.28 3.55
C LEU A 135 -8.93 -14.18 4.74
N ARG A 136 -8.70 -13.66 5.95
CA ARG A 136 -9.02 -14.34 7.21
C ARG A 136 -9.53 -13.31 8.21
N LEU A 137 -10.44 -13.73 9.08
CA LEU A 137 -10.81 -12.96 10.25
C LEU A 137 -9.78 -13.22 11.34
N CYS A 138 -8.95 -12.23 11.62
CA CYS A 138 -8.07 -12.25 12.78
C CYS A 138 -8.71 -11.45 13.92
N ALA A 139 -8.54 -11.93 15.15
CA ALA A 139 -8.67 -11.06 16.31
C ALA A 139 -7.58 -9.98 16.21
N TRP A 140 -7.96 -8.73 16.43
CA TRP A 140 -6.98 -7.65 16.55
C TRP A 140 -6.04 -8.01 17.70
N LYS A 141 -4.76 -8.22 17.38
CA LYS A 141 -3.69 -8.25 18.37
C LYS A 141 -3.16 -6.83 18.45
N GLU A 142 -3.08 -6.27 19.66
CA GLU A 142 -2.46 -4.96 19.87
C GLU A 142 -1.14 -4.87 19.09
N PRO A 143 -0.88 -3.78 18.37
CA PRO A 143 0.31 -3.70 17.56
C PRO A 143 1.57 -3.64 18.44
N ALA A 144 2.39 -4.68 18.29
CA ALA A 144 3.84 -4.59 18.16
C ALA A 144 4.63 -3.90 19.29
N THR A 145 4.61 -4.43 20.52
CA THR A 145 5.79 -4.34 21.40
C THR A 145 6.85 -5.40 21.08
N GLY A 146 6.54 -6.40 20.25
CA GLY A 146 7.52 -7.44 19.91
C GLY A 146 7.92 -8.33 21.11
N GLU A 147 7.17 -8.31 22.20
CA GLU A 147 7.38 -9.18 23.35
C GLU A 147 6.25 -10.20 23.44
N GLU A 148 6.56 -11.46 23.14
CA GLU A 148 5.76 -12.60 23.61
C GLU A 148 6.00 -12.74 25.12
N LYS A 149 4.93 -12.81 25.90
CA LYS A 149 4.94 -13.37 27.26
C LYS A 149 4.37 -14.78 27.24
#